data_AF-A0A0A0V6K8-F1
#
_entry.id   AF-A0A0A0V6K8-F1
#
_cell.length_a   1.000
_cell.length_b   1.000
_cell.length_c   1.000
_cell.angle_alpha   90.00
_cell.angle_beta   90.00
_cell.angle_gamma   90.00
#
_symmetry.space_group_name_H-M   'P 1'
#
loop_
_entity.id
_entity.type
_entity.pdbx_description
1 polymer ?
#
loop_
_entity_poly.entity_id
_entity_poly.type
_entity_poly.pdbx_seq_one_letter_code
_entity_poly.pdbx_strand_id
1 'polypeptide(L)'
;CPGSKQINQANIAYERKKVPGKCCDIYVPVACTDGIKNYTVGEEWPVPKDPCRVARCEKDGNTLAIVHHQTECDPCPYDTTIRELPKEGECCGKCKTVACIGEEGFKVPFGDRSLSKKKPCYYVKCVPSSKEPGYELKYEHVKCVENLV
;
A
#
# COMPACT_ATOMS: atom_id res chain seq x y z
N CYS A 1 22.82 43.96 8.64
CA CYS A 1 23.90 43.27 7.93
C CYS A 1 23.58 43.24 6.44
N PRO A 2 24.30 43.98 5.59
CA PRO A 2 24.12 43.89 4.15
C PRO A 2 24.76 42.58 3.68
N GLY A 3 23.95 41.60 3.28
CA GLY A 3 24.47 40.41 2.56
C GLY A 3 24.33 39.05 3.24
N SER A 4 23.55 38.87 4.30
CA SER A 4 23.10 37.51 4.65
C SER A 4 22.13 37.04 3.56
N LYS A 5 22.67 36.50 2.45
CA LYS A 5 21.89 35.78 1.44
C LYS A 5 21.22 34.62 2.15
N GLN A 6 19.95 34.81 2.48
CA GLN A 6 19.06 33.76 2.92
C GLN A 6 18.97 32.74 1.78
N ILE A 7 19.66 31.62 1.90
CA ILE A 7 19.35 30.43 1.11
C ILE A 7 18.20 29.74 1.85
N ASN A 8 17.06 30.43 1.95
CA ASN A 8 15.87 29.89 2.59
C ASN A 8 15.24 28.91 1.60
N GLN A 9 15.46 27.62 1.84
CA GLN A 9 14.66 26.59 1.19
C GLN A 9 13.23 26.69 1.73
N ALA A 10 12.24 26.76 0.83
CA ALA A 10 10.83 26.99 1.19
C ALA A 10 10.27 25.97 2.18
N ASN A 11 10.86 24.77 2.24
CA ASN A 11 10.39 23.64 3.05
C ASN A 11 11.24 23.39 4.30
N ILE A 12 12.04 24.38 4.74
CA ILE A 12 12.89 24.27 5.93
C ILE A 12 12.65 25.46 6.86
N ALA A 13 12.40 25.16 8.13
CA ALA A 13 12.31 26.14 9.19
C ALA A 13 13.70 26.43 9.77
N TYR A 14 14.01 27.72 9.92
CA TYR A 14 15.29 28.21 10.43
C TYR A 14 15.11 28.94 11.75
N GLU A 15 16.01 28.70 12.70
CA GLU A 15 16.07 29.43 13.95
C GLU A 15 17.26 30.40 13.96
N ARG A 16 17.03 31.60 14.51
CA ARG A 16 18.04 32.64 14.63
C ARG A 16 18.90 32.39 15.88
N LYS A 17 20.20 32.20 15.70
CA LYS A 17 21.15 31.97 16.78
C LYS A 17 22.19 33.09 16.86
N LYS A 18 22.30 33.71 18.04
CA LYS A 18 23.37 34.66 18.37
C LYS A 18 24.65 33.89 18.68
N VAL A 19 25.70 34.15 17.90
CA VAL A 19 27.02 33.52 18.12
C VAL A 19 27.93 34.55 18.78
N PRO A 20 28.48 34.26 19.98
CA PRO A 20 29.44 35.15 20.64
C PRO A 20 30.62 35.47 19.71
N GLY A 21 30.94 36.77 19.57
CA GLY A 21 32.04 37.23 18.71
C GLY A 21 31.68 37.43 17.22
N LYS A 22 30.45 37.13 16.79
CA LYS A 22 29.97 37.52 15.45
C LYS A 22 29.03 38.72 15.54
N CYS A 23 29.20 39.66 14.61
CA CYS A 23 28.36 40.85 14.50
C CYS A 23 26.93 40.53 14.01
N CYS A 24 26.75 39.42 13.28
CA CYS A 24 25.47 39.02 12.71
C CYS A 24 25.01 37.67 13.28
N ASP A 25 23.71 37.57 13.53
CA ASP A 25 23.05 36.32 13.86
C ASP A 25 23.19 35.32 12.71
N ILE A 26 23.28 34.03 13.02
CA ILE A 26 23.23 32.95 12.03
C ILE A 26 21.84 32.31 12.04
N TYR A 27 21.41 31.80 10.89
CA TYR A 27 20.18 31.02 10.76
C TYR A 27 20.55 29.56 10.63
N VAL A 28 20.06 28.74 11.56
CA VAL A 28 20.34 27.30 11.58
C VAL A 28 19.07 26.55 11.19
N PRO A 29 19.12 25.59 10.26
CA PRO A 29 17.96 24.77 9.95
C PRO A 29 17.65 23.87 11.16
N VAL A 30 16.41 23.94 11.65
CA VAL A 30 15.97 23.22 12.86
C VAL A 30 14.88 22.20 12.62
N ALA A 31 14.08 22.38 11.57
CA ALA A 31 12.98 21.48 11.21
C ALA A 31 12.66 21.58 9.71
N CYS A 32 12.07 20.52 9.16
CA CYS A 32 11.40 20.59 7.86
C CYS A 32 9.98 21.15 8.05
N THR A 33 9.42 21.77 7.01
CA THR A 33 8.04 22.27 7.07
C THR A 33 7.32 22.00 5.75
N ASP A 34 6.03 21.67 5.86
CA ASP A 34 5.11 21.58 4.72
C ASP A 34 4.32 22.90 4.51
N GLY A 35 4.69 23.96 5.25
CA GLY A 35 4.00 25.26 5.27
C GLY A 35 2.87 25.36 6.29
N ILE A 36 2.44 24.24 6.89
CA ILE A 36 1.38 24.20 7.91
C ILE A 36 1.97 23.82 9.27
N LYS A 37 2.84 22.81 9.28
CA LYS A 37 3.46 22.28 10.50
C LYS A 37 4.98 22.17 10.30
N ASN A 38 5.70 22.22 11.42
CA ASN A 38 7.13 21.95 11.49
C ASN A 38 7.35 20.52 11.98
N TYR A 39 8.26 19.81 11.31
CA TYR A 39 8.63 18.43 11.56
C TYR A 39 10.12 18.36 11.89
N THR A 40 10.42 17.82 13.06
CA THR A 40 11.78 17.59 13.54
C THR A 40 12.44 16.42 12.80
N VAL A 41 13.76 16.34 12.88
CA VAL A 41 14.52 15.29 12.19
C VAL A 41 14.08 13.90 12.67
N GLY A 42 13.77 13.04 11.71
CA GLY A 42 13.27 11.69 11.94
C GLY A 42 11.75 11.57 11.94
N GLU A 43 11.01 12.69 12.05
CA GLU A 43 9.54 12.65 11.97
C GLU A 43 9.08 12.39 10.53
N GLU A 44 7.98 11.63 10.46
CA GLU A 44 7.32 11.21 9.24
C GLU A 44 5.88 11.72 9.22
N TRP A 45 5.40 12.11 8.04
CA TRP A 45 4.02 12.55 7.85
C TRP A 45 3.44 12.09 6.51
N PRO A 46 2.13 11.82 6.45
CA PRO A 46 1.48 11.44 5.22
C PRO A 46 1.43 12.62 4.25
N VAL A 47 1.69 12.36 2.98
CA VAL A 47 1.58 13.39 1.94
C VAL A 47 0.11 13.59 1.57
N PRO A 48 -0.41 14.83 1.61
CA PRO A 48 -1.78 15.10 1.20
C PRO A 48 -2.04 14.62 -0.22
N LYS A 49 -3.16 13.93 -0.44
CA LYS A 49 -3.59 13.35 -1.74
C LYS A 49 -2.77 12.15 -2.26
N ASP A 50 -1.73 11.73 -1.56
CA ASP A 50 -0.96 10.53 -1.91
C ASP A 50 -0.78 9.64 -0.66
N PRO A 51 -1.74 8.74 -0.38
CA PRO A 51 -1.69 7.88 0.81
C PRO A 51 -0.54 6.87 0.76
N CYS A 52 0.06 6.66 -0.42
CA CYS A 52 1.22 5.79 -0.61
C CYS A 52 2.54 6.49 -0.35
N ARG A 53 2.54 7.81 -0.13
CA ARG A 53 3.76 8.56 0.05
C ARG A 53 3.83 9.11 1.45
N VAL A 54 4.94 8.81 2.12
CA VAL A 54 5.29 9.37 3.41
C VAL A 54 6.47 10.30 3.19
N ALA A 55 6.38 11.51 3.73
CA ALA A 55 7.48 12.45 3.77
C ALA A 55 8.18 12.32 5.12
N ARG A 56 9.51 12.35 5.10
CA ARG A 56 10.36 12.26 6.28
C ARG A 56 11.34 13.43 6.31
N CYS A 57 11.50 14.04 7.47
CA CYS A 57 12.55 15.05 7.64
C CYS A 57 13.87 14.37 7.97
N GLU A 58 14.85 14.46 7.07
CA GLU A 58 16.18 13.89 7.27
C GLU A 58 17.26 14.96 7.26
N LYS A 59 18.40 14.63 7.87
CA LYS A 59 19.56 15.52 7.90
C LYS A 59 20.46 15.22 6.70
N ASP A 60 20.61 16.21 5.82
CA ASP A 60 21.49 16.13 4.66
C ASP A 60 22.72 17.02 4.88
N GLY A 61 23.78 16.44 5.45
CA GLY A 61 24.99 17.16 5.82
C GLY A 61 24.74 18.28 6.85
N ASN A 62 24.90 19.54 6.41
CA ASN A 62 24.66 20.74 7.24
C ASN A 62 23.24 21.31 7.09
N THR A 63 22.39 20.72 6.24
CA THR A 63 21.01 21.14 6.04
C THR A 63 20.03 20.02 6.39
N LEU A 64 18.75 20.31 6.24
CA LEU A 64 17.66 19.34 6.32
C LEU A 64 17.11 19.11 4.92
N ALA A 65 16.57 17.93 4.68
CA ALA A 65 15.91 17.59 3.43
C ALA A 65 14.63 16.81 3.75
N ILE A 66 13.60 17.03 2.93
CA ILE A 66 12.39 16.20 2.97
C ILE A 66 12.62 15.05 2.00
N VAL A 67 12.72 13.84 2.54
CA VAL A 67 12.82 12.61 1.76
C VAL A 67 11.43 12.01 1.63
N HIS A 68 11.06 11.61 0.43
CA HIS A 68 9.80 10.92 0.19
C HIS A 68 10.05 9.42 0.10
N HIS A 69 9.39 8.66 0.96
CA HIS A 69 9.32 7.22 0.87
C HIS A 69 8.00 6.83 0.22
N GLN A 70 8.09 5.96 -0.79
CA GLN A 70 6.93 5.36 -1.42
C GLN A 70 6.69 3.99 -0.79
N THR A 71 5.52 3.82 -0.21
CA THR A 71 5.08 2.52 0.29
C THR A 71 4.77 1.61 -0.89
N GLU A 72 5.52 0.53 -0.99
CA GLU A 72 5.22 -0.55 -1.93
C GLU A 72 4.18 -1.48 -1.33
N CYS A 73 3.24 -1.92 -2.17
CA CYS A 73 2.20 -2.85 -1.76
C CYS A 73 2.68 -4.29 -1.94
N ASP A 74 2.62 -5.11 -0.89
CA ASP A 74 3.00 -6.53 -0.96
C ASP A 74 2.22 -7.30 -2.05
N PRO A 75 2.79 -8.29 -2.74
CA PRO A 75 2.00 -9.15 -3.60
C PRO A 75 0.97 -9.94 -2.79
N CYS A 76 -0.18 -10.27 -3.40
CA CYS A 76 -1.15 -11.13 -2.73
C CYS A 76 -0.58 -12.56 -2.59
N PRO A 77 -0.76 -13.22 -1.44
CA PRO A 77 -0.02 -14.44 -1.10
C PRO A 77 -0.42 -15.68 -1.90
N TYR A 78 -1.59 -15.67 -2.56
CA TYR A 78 -2.12 -16.82 -3.27
C TYR A 78 -2.49 -16.47 -4.70
N ASP A 79 -2.22 -17.36 -5.66
CA ASP A 79 -2.60 -17.16 -7.07
C ASP A 79 -4.12 -17.24 -7.32
N THR A 80 -4.90 -17.50 -6.27
CA THR A 80 -6.36 -17.43 -6.24
C THR A 80 -6.88 -16.11 -5.69
N THR A 81 -5.98 -15.21 -5.27
CA THR A 81 -6.31 -13.90 -4.73
C THR A 81 -5.89 -12.81 -5.70
N ILE A 82 -6.73 -11.78 -5.83
CA ILE A 82 -6.39 -10.54 -6.53
C ILE A 82 -6.45 -9.39 -5.54
N ARG A 83 -5.67 -8.34 -5.81
CA ARG A 83 -5.70 -7.11 -5.03
C ARG A 83 -6.90 -6.28 -5.47
N GLU A 84 -7.81 -5.97 -4.54
CA GLU A 84 -8.89 -5.02 -4.80
C GLU A 84 -8.33 -3.61 -4.96
N LEU A 85 -9.12 -2.71 -5.55
CA LEU A 85 -8.78 -1.29 -5.56
C LEU A 85 -8.74 -0.76 -4.12
N PRO A 86 -7.74 0.07 -3.77
CA PRO A 86 -7.68 0.71 -2.45
C PRO A 86 -8.93 1.57 -2.22
N LYS A 87 -9.37 1.63 -0.96
CA LYS A 87 -10.42 2.56 -0.56
C LYS A 87 -9.86 3.97 -0.42
N GLU A 88 -10.75 4.95 -0.36
CA GLU A 88 -10.36 6.35 -0.13
C GLU A 88 -9.52 6.47 1.16
N GLY A 89 -8.31 7.00 1.04
CA GLY A 89 -7.36 7.15 2.15
C GLY A 89 -6.44 5.94 2.40
N GLU A 90 -6.63 4.80 1.73
CA GLU A 90 -5.72 3.66 1.81
C GLU A 90 -4.71 3.69 0.65
N CYS A 91 -3.44 3.39 0.90
CA CYS A 91 -2.46 3.20 -0.17
C CYS A 91 -2.71 1.89 -0.92
N CYS A 92 -2.93 0.82 -0.15
CA CYS A 92 -2.93 -0.54 -0.64
C CYS A 92 -4.31 -1.17 -0.46
N GLY A 93 -4.91 -1.66 -1.55
CA GLY A 93 -6.13 -2.44 -1.45
C GLY A 93 -5.90 -3.81 -0.83
N LYS A 94 -7.01 -4.44 -0.39
CA LYS A 94 -6.97 -5.74 0.28
C LYS A 94 -6.95 -6.87 -0.74
N CYS A 95 -6.27 -7.96 -0.40
CA CYS A 95 -6.29 -9.17 -1.21
C CYS A 95 -7.62 -9.90 -0.99
N LYS A 96 -8.29 -10.25 -2.09
CA LYS A 96 -9.55 -10.97 -2.09
C LYS A 96 -9.45 -12.22 -2.93
N THR A 97 -9.94 -13.31 -2.38
CA THR A 97 -10.00 -14.60 -3.09
C THR A 97 -11.08 -14.55 -4.17
N VAL A 98 -10.69 -14.88 -5.40
CA VAL A 98 -11.56 -14.91 -6.58
C VAL A 98 -11.67 -16.30 -7.20
N ALA A 99 -10.92 -17.27 -6.69
CA ALA A 99 -10.98 -18.65 -7.14
C ALA A 99 -10.72 -19.63 -5.99
N CYS A 100 -11.21 -20.86 -6.15
CA CYS A 100 -10.85 -21.97 -5.28
C CYS A 100 -9.87 -22.87 -6.02
N ILE A 101 -8.95 -23.50 -5.30
CA ILE A 101 -8.12 -24.58 -5.88
C ILE A 101 -8.97 -25.85 -5.87
N GLY A 102 -9.43 -26.22 -7.06
CA GLY A 102 -10.18 -27.43 -7.37
C GLY A 102 -9.33 -28.70 -7.37
N GLU A 103 -9.90 -29.76 -7.91
CA GLU A 103 -9.26 -31.07 -7.98
C GLU A 103 -7.99 -30.99 -8.85
N GLU A 104 -6.93 -31.73 -8.53
CA GLU A 104 -5.68 -31.70 -9.33
C GLU A 104 -5.04 -30.30 -9.49
N GLY A 105 -5.38 -29.34 -8.62
CA GLY A 105 -4.81 -28.00 -8.65
C GLY A 105 -5.44 -27.04 -9.67
N PHE A 106 -6.52 -27.42 -10.37
CA PHE A 106 -7.17 -26.50 -11.30
C PHE A 106 -7.91 -25.38 -10.55
N LYS A 107 -7.86 -24.15 -11.05
CA LYS A 107 -8.55 -23.02 -10.44
C LYS A 107 -10.01 -23.00 -10.87
N VAL A 108 -10.93 -23.00 -9.91
CA VAL A 108 -12.37 -22.79 -10.13
C VAL A 108 -12.68 -21.32 -9.84
N PRO A 109 -12.95 -20.48 -10.86
CA PRO A 109 -13.34 -19.09 -10.62
C PRO A 109 -14.62 -19.00 -9.81
N PHE A 110 -14.73 -17.94 -9.00
CA PHE A 110 -15.95 -17.64 -8.27
C PHE A 110 -17.11 -17.35 -9.23
N GLY A 111 -18.28 -17.93 -8.95
CA GLY A 111 -19.49 -17.77 -9.77
C GLY A 111 -19.56 -18.69 -10.99
N ASP A 112 -18.45 -19.33 -11.38
CA ASP A 112 -18.43 -20.34 -12.43
C ASP A 112 -18.59 -21.77 -11.88
N ARG A 113 -19.01 -22.66 -12.77
CA ARG A 113 -19.06 -24.11 -12.54
C ARG A 113 -18.20 -24.83 -13.57
N SER A 114 -17.41 -25.79 -13.11
CA SER A 114 -16.59 -26.66 -13.97
C SER A 114 -16.98 -28.12 -13.76
N LEU A 115 -16.87 -28.96 -14.77
CA LEU A 115 -17.05 -30.40 -14.59
C LEU A 115 -15.96 -30.93 -13.64
N SER A 116 -16.36 -31.74 -12.66
CA SER A 116 -15.44 -32.40 -11.74
C SER A 116 -14.64 -33.45 -12.48
N LYS A 117 -13.33 -33.49 -12.19
CA LYS A 117 -12.41 -34.47 -12.77
C LYS A 117 -12.35 -35.76 -11.97
N LYS A 118 -12.61 -35.72 -10.66
CA LYS A 118 -12.64 -36.92 -9.79
C LYS A 118 -14.01 -37.54 -9.70
N LYS A 119 -15.09 -36.76 -9.81
CA LYS A 119 -16.46 -37.25 -9.68
C LYS A 119 -17.19 -37.13 -11.02
N PRO A 120 -17.44 -38.25 -11.73
CA PRO A 120 -18.20 -38.21 -12.96
C PRO A 120 -19.60 -37.66 -12.69
N CYS A 121 -20.08 -36.78 -13.58
CA CYS A 121 -21.40 -36.16 -13.48
C CYS A 121 -21.61 -35.26 -12.26
N TYR A 122 -20.54 -34.63 -11.79
CA TYR A 122 -20.63 -33.52 -10.85
C TYR A 122 -20.09 -32.26 -11.50
N TYR A 123 -20.77 -31.14 -11.27
CA TYR A 123 -20.13 -29.83 -11.37
C TYR A 123 -19.49 -29.48 -10.03
N VAL A 124 -18.38 -28.78 -10.08
CA VAL A 124 -17.75 -28.14 -8.93
C VAL A 124 -17.79 -26.63 -9.11
N LYS A 125 -18.15 -25.93 -8.04
CA LYS A 125 -18.24 -24.47 -7.97
C LYS A 125 -17.52 -23.94 -6.74
N CYS A 126 -16.90 -22.77 -6.87
CA CYS A 126 -16.31 -22.05 -5.76
C CYS A 126 -17.36 -21.12 -5.16
N VAL A 127 -17.72 -21.34 -3.90
CA VAL A 127 -18.73 -20.55 -3.17
C VAL A 127 -18.16 -20.03 -1.86
N PRO A 128 -18.74 -18.96 -1.27
CA PRO A 128 -18.29 -18.49 0.03
C PRO A 128 -18.55 -19.58 1.06
N SER A 129 -17.55 -19.88 1.89
CA SER A 129 -17.72 -20.87 2.95
C SER A 129 -18.71 -20.34 3.99
N SER A 130 -19.65 -21.20 4.38
CA SER A 130 -20.63 -20.85 5.43
C SER A 130 -20.07 -21.08 6.84
N LYS A 131 -18.92 -21.75 6.97
CA LYS A 131 -18.36 -22.21 8.25
C LYS A 131 -17.06 -21.51 8.64
N GLU A 132 -16.27 -21.10 7.65
CA GLU A 132 -14.96 -20.47 7.87
C GLU A 132 -14.84 -19.22 6.99
N PRO A 133 -14.09 -18.19 7.44
CA PRO A 133 -13.75 -17.06 6.58
C PRO A 133 -12.92 -17.58 5.40
N GLY A 134 -13.53 -17.66 4.22
CA GLY A 134 -12.91 -18.22 3.04
C GLY A 134 -13.93 -18.72 2.03
N TYR A 135 -13.46 -19.58 1.13
CA TYR A 135 -14.26 -20.14 0.04
C TYR A 135 -14.13 -21.66 0.07
N GLU A 136 -15.20 -22.35 -0.28
CA GLU A 136 -15.25 -23.81 -0.33
C GLU A 136 -15.71 -24.32 -1.69
N LEU A 137 -15.21 -25.49 -2.06
CA LEU A 137 -15.67 -26.20 -3.25
C LEU A 137 -16.98 -26.92 -2.94
N LYS A 138 -18.03 -26.58 -3.66
CA LYS A 138 -19.31 -27.28 -3.59
C LYS A 138 -19.50 -28.13 -4.83
N TYR A 139 -19.88 -29.39 -4.61
CA TYR A 139 -20.16 -30.35 -5.67
C TYR A 139 -21.67 -30.44 -5.89
N GLU A 140 -22.09 -30.39 -7.14
CA GLU A 140 -23.48 -30.47 -7.55
C GLU A 140 -23.64 -31.61 -8.54
N HIS A 141 -24.38 -32.63 -8.14
CA HIS A 141 -24.67 -33.77 -9.00
C HIS A 141 -25.55 -33.33 -10.16
N VAL A 142 -25.19 -33.74 -11.36
CA VAL A 142 -26.00 -33.55 -12.56
C VAL A 142 -26.31 -34.88 -13.20
N LYS A 143 -27.45 -34.97 -13.88
CA LYS A 143 -27.76 -36.16 -14.68
C LYS A 143 -26.69 -36.29 -15.76
N CYS A 144 -25.95 -37.41 -15.72
CA CYS A 144 -25.10 -37.79 -16.84
C CYS A 144 -25.98 -37.86 -18.07
N VAL A 145 -25.72 -37.03 -19.07
CA VAL A 145 -26.22 -37.33 -20.41
C VAL A 145 -25.22 -38.34 -20.95
N GLU A 146 -25.49 -39.63 -20.74
CA GLU A 146 -24.93 -40.64 -21.64
C GLU A 146 -25.43 -40.26 -23.03
N ASN A 147 -24.56 -39.65 -23.84
CA ASN A 147 -24.57 -39.65 -25.32
C ASN A 147 -23.78 -38.46 -25.85
N LEU A 148 -22.51 -38.69 -26.16
CA LEU A 148 -21.80 -38.13 -27.31
C LEU A 148 -20.78 -39.19 -27.75
N VAL A 149 -21.28 -40.23 -28.41
CA VAL A 149 -20.54 -41.05 -29.37
C VAL A 149 -21.11 -40.74 -30.73
#